data_AF-A0A212J7D6-F1
#
_entry.id   AF-A0A212J7D6-F1
#
_cell.length_a   1.000
_cell.length_b   1.000
_cell.length_c   1.000
_cell.angle_alpha   90.00
_cell.angle_beta   90.00
_cell.angle_gamma   90.00
#
_symmetry.space_group_name_H-M   'P 1'
#
loop_
_entity.id
_entity.type
_entity.pdbx_description
1 polymer ?
#
loop_
_entity_poly.entity_id
_entity_poly.type
_entity_poly.pdbx_seq_one_letter_code
_entity_poly.pdbx_strand_id
1 'polypeptide(L)'
;MKKLLCTALCSVFLLSCADKSQKATTTSIPTEVSISKEVLKDKIKGGWAGQTIGCTYGGPTEFKYRGALIQDYQNMIWYDDYAYDTFIEDPGLYDDVYMDLTFVEVLERVGLDAPVDSFAVAFANDDYKLWHANQAARYNILNGVMPPASGHWKNNPHADDIDFQIEADFIGLMCPGMMNTASDYSDRIGHIMNYGDGWYGGVYMAAMYSLAFVSEDINFIVEEALKTIPGKSKFYQCINDVIKWHKQYPNDWKQCWFEVEKKHSSEIGCPEGVYNAFNIDATINAAYVVIGLLYGEKDFFKTMDISTRCGQDSDCNPATAAGILGVVLGYSNIPDFWKPSMEKVENLDFPYTTISLSKIYDLSYKHAVEIIKKNGGREDGSNLIIKTQKPETVRWEQSFEGLHPSVRTVINKEFGKDDFKYDFEGSAVVVMGFVKRLTGTNEDYVLYGDVYIDDNKVEEIRMPYDYIKRKYDVFYTYDLPEGKHSLRIVWKNPKPDFCVQVKDVVVYSNQPQKTFTPTK
;
A
#
# COMPACT_ATOMS: atom_id res chain seq x y z
N MET A 1 9.08 -75.68 -51.15
CA MET A 1 9.77 -74.48 -50.62
C MET A 1 9.26 -74.26 -49.20
N LYS A 2 10.02 -74.65 -48.15
CA LYS A 2 10.76 -73.75 -47.22
C LYS A 2 9.84 -72.66 -46.65
N LYS A 3 9.58 -72.49 -45.34
CA LYS A 3 10.43 -72.46 -44.12
C LYS A 3 9.48 -72.18 -42.91
N LEU A 4 9.61 -72.89 -41.79
CA LEU A 4 10.24 -72.50 -40.49
C LEU A 4 9.36 -71.74 -39.47
N LEU A 5 9.39 -72.29 -38.25
CA LEU A 5 9.09 -71.73 -36.91
C LEU A 5 9.56 -70.27 -36.68
N CYS A 6 8.87 -69.56 -35.77
CA CYS A 6 9.52 -68.88 -34.64
C CYS A 6 8.52 -68.46 -33.55
N THR A 7 8.75 -68.96 -32.34
CA THR A 7 8.27 -68.48 -31.03
C THR A 7 8.95 -67.15 -30.64
N ALA A 8 8.23 -66.26 -29.95
CA ALA A 8 8.85 -65.20 -29.14
C ALA A 8 8.05 -64.94 -27.85
N LEU A 9 8.72 -65.14 -26.72
CA LEU A 9 8.35 -64.67 -25.37
C LEU A 9 8.28 -63.14 -25.35
N CYS A 10 7.36 -62.57 -24.57
CA CYS A 10 7.52 -61.22 -24.04
C CYS A 10 7.24 -61.21 -22.53
N SER A 11 8.21 -60.64 -21.83
CA SER A 11 8.40 -60.62 -20.39
C SER A 11 7.64 -59.47 -19.72
N VAL A 12 7.39 -59.67 -18.43
CA VAL A 12 6.79 -58.78 -17.43
C VAL A 12 7.47 -57.41 -17.33
N PHE A 13 6.67 -56.34 -17.18
CA PHE A 13 7.05 -55.15 -16.40
C PHE A 13 5.89 -54.73 -15.49
N LEU A 14 6.09 -54.91 -14.19
CA LEU A 14 5.26 -54.41 -13.10
C LEU A 14 5.50 -52.89 -12.98
N LEU A 15 4.45 -52.09 -13.17
CA LEU A 15 4.46 -50.67 -12.82
C LEU A 15 3.97 -50.50 -11.38
N SER A 16 4.92 -50.15 -10.52
CA SER A 16 4.70 -49.66 -9.16
C SER A 16 4.03 -48.28 -9.23
N CYS A 17 2.74 -48.19 -8.95
CA CYS A 17 2.07 -46.92 -8.68
C CYS A 17 2.52 -46.40 -7.31
N ALA A 18 3.33 -45.34 -7.31
CA ALA A 18 3.59 -44.54 -6.13
C ALA A 18 2.40 -43.59 -5.90
N ASP A 19 1.77 -43.72 -4.75
CA ASP A 19 0.76 -42.80 -4.22
C ASP A 19 1.34 -41.39 -4.09
N LYS A 20 0.93 -40.48 -5.00
CA LYS A 20 1.01 -39.05 -4.74
C LYS A 20 -0.15 -38.70 -3.82
N SER A 21 0.13 -38.56 -2.53
CA SER A 21 -0.80 -37.93 -1.59
C SER A 21 -1.17 -36.52 -2.08
N GLN A 22 -2.42 -36.33 -2.48
CA GLN A 22 -3.01 -35.01 -2.62
C GLN A 22 -3.10 -34.41 -1.21
N LYS A 23 -2.22 -33.46 -0.87
CA LYS A 23 -2.42 -32.60 0.31
C LYS A 23 -3.81 -31.97 0.18
N ALA A 24 -4.69 -32.25 1.13
CA ALA A 24 -6.03 -31.66 1.18
C ALA A 24 -5.90 -30.14 1.24
N THR A 25 -6.60 -29.42 0.36
CA THR A 25 -6.76 -27.97 0.43
C THR A 25 -7.48 -27.63 1.72
N THR A 26 -6.78 -26.92 2.62
CA THR A 26 -7.31 -26.50 3.92
C THR A 26 -8.43 -25.49 3.68
N THR A 27 -9.68 -25.91 3.88
CA THR A 27 -10.87 -25.08 3.65
C THR A 27 -11.33 -24.30 4.88
N SER A 28 -10.62 -24.43 6.00
CA SER A 28 -10.96 -23.75 7.25
C SER A 28 -9.71 -23.43 8.07
N ILE A 29 -9.72 -22.27 8.73
CA ILE A 29 -8.71 -21.91 9.72
C ILE A 29 -8.87 -22.86 10.92
N PRO A 30 -7.83 -23.64 11.30
CA PRO A 30 -7.86 -24.45 12.52
C PRO A 30 -8.04 -23.57 13.76
N THR A 31 -8.31 -24.13 14.94
CA THR A 31 -8.44 -23.35 16.19
C THR A 31 -7.09 -23.12 16.87
N GLU A 32 -6.17 -24.07 16.72
CA GLU A 32 -4.77 -23.92 17.13
C GLU A 32 -3.87 -24.44 16.00
N VAL A 33 -2.70 -23.81 15.86
CA VAL A 33 -1.63 -24.27 14.96
C VAL A 33 -0.34 -24.43 15.75
N SER A 34 0.33 -25.56 15.57
CA SER A 34 1.71 -25.74 16.05
C SER A 34 2.67 -25.38 14.94
N ILE A 35 3.55 -24.41 15.18
CA ILE A 35 4.63 -24.01 14.26
C ILE A 35 5.97 -24.14 14.99
N SER A 36 7.00 -24.68 14.33
CA SER A 36 8.34 -24.69 14.93
C SER A 36 8.91 -23.28 14.94
N LYS A 37 9.74 -22.98 15.95
CA LYS A 37 10.45 -21.69 16.04
C LYS A 37 11.30 -21.44 14.80
N GLU A 38 11.88 -22.48 14.21
CA GLU A 38 12.66 -22.41 12.97
C GLU A 38 11.80 -22.04 11.76
N VAL A 39 10.63 -22.68 11.60
CA VAL A 39 9.71 -22.36 10.49
C VAL A 39 9.13 -20.95 10.66
N LEU A 40 8.81 -20.52 11.87
CA LEU A 40 8.36 -19.15 12.11
C LEU A 40 9.42 -18.12 11.69
N LYS A 41 10.69 -18.32 12.09
CA LYS A 41 11.81 -17.46 11.68
C LYS A 41 12.01 -17.46 10.17
N ASP A 42 11.97 -18.63 9.54
CA ASP A 42 12.15 -18.77 8.09
C ASP A 42 11.03 -18.05 7.30
N LYS A 43 9.79 -18.16 7.77
CA LYS A 43 8.64 -17.43 7.20
C LYS A 43 8.75 -15.91 7.39
N ILE A 44 9.11 -15.44 8.58
CA ILE A 44 9.33 -14.00 8.85
C ILE A 44 10.44 -13.45 7.96
N LYS A 45 11.57 -14.16 7.88
CA LYS A 45 12.68 -13.80 6.99
C LYS A 45 12.22 -13.76 5.52
N GLY A 46 11.40 -14.73 5.12
CA GLY A 46 10.85 -14.80 3.77
C GLY A 46 9.96 -13.60 3.44
N GLY A 47 9.15 -13.13 4.38
CA GLY A 47 8.30 -11.95 4.21
C GLY A 47 9.10 -10.69 3.93
N TRP A 48 10.01 -10.33 4.83
CA TRP A 48 10.87 -9.15 4.68
C TRP A 48 11.77 -9.22 3.44
N ALA A 49 12.40 -10.36 3.18
CA ALA A 49 13.23 -10.53 1.99
C ALA A 49 12.38 -10.43 0.71
N GLY A 50 11.17 -11.02 0.71
CA GLY A 50 10.23 -10.94 -0.40
C GLY A 50 9.83 -9.49 -0.70
N GLN A 51 9.47 -8.72 0.33
CA GLN A 51 9.14 -7.30 0.22
C GLN A 51 10.31 -6.50 -0.36
N THR A 52 11.53 -6.67 0.16
CA THR A 52 12.72 -5.96 -0.35
C THR A 52 13.05 -6.34 -1.80
N ILE A 53 12.93 -7.63 -2.17
CA ILE A 53 13.13 -8.08 -3.56
C ILE A 53 12.07 -7.45 -4.49
N GLY A 54 10.79 -7.48 -4.10
CA GLY A 54 9.70 -6.93 -4.92
C GLY A 54 9.82 -5.43 -5.15
N CYS A 55 10.10 -4.67 -4.08
CA CYS A 55 10.35 -3.22 -4.13
C CYS A 55 11.51 -2.91 -5.10
N THR A 56 12.66 -3.58 -4.93
CA THR A 56 13.84 -3.42 -5.81
C THR A 56 13.53 -3.74 -7.28
N TYR A 57 12.79 -4.84 -7.52
CA TYR A 57 12.47 -5.29 -8.87
C TYR A 57 11.51 -4.33 -9.60
N GLY A 58 10.56 -3.76 -8.85
CA GLY A 58 9.51 -2.91 -9.35
C GLY A 58 9.86 -1.42 -9.51
N GLY A 59 10.81 -0.91 -8.72
CA GLY A 59 11.23 0.50 -8.71
C GLY A 59 11.52 1.12 -10.08
N PRO A 60 12.22 0.44 -11.02
CA PRO A 60 12.49 1.01 -12.34
C PRO A 60 11.27 1.40 -13.16
N THR A 61 10.08 0.88 -12.86
CA THR A 61 8.86 1.13 -13.63
C THR A 61 7.83 1.98 -12.90
N GLU A 62 8.13 2.40 -11.65
CA GLU A 62 7.24 3.17 -10.78
C GLU A 62 6.69 4.40 -11.51
N PHE A 63 5.35 4.50 -11.59
CA PHE A 63 4.56 5.49 -12.31
C PHE A 63 4.93 5.75 -13.78
N LYS A 64 5.70 4.87 -14.44
CA LYS A 64 6.00 4.99 -15.88
C LYS A 64 4.84 4.51 -16.76
N TYR A 65 3.96 3.66 -16.21
CA TYR A 65 2.81 3.06 -16.89
C TYR A 65 1.51 3.34 -16.14
N ARG A 66 1.11 4.62 -16.11
CA ARG A 66 -0.12 5.06 -15.44
C ARG A 66 -1.35 4.77 -16.32
N GLY A 67 -2.33 4.05 -15.79
CA GLY A 67 -3.53 3.59 -16.50
C GLY A 67 -3.23 2.62 -17.65
N ALA A 68 -2.08 1.95 -17.62
CA ALA A 68 -1.61 1.08 -18.69
C ALA A 68 -0.80 -0.12 -18.15
N LEU A 69 -0.93 -1.26 -18.81
CA LEU A 69 -0.09 -2.44 -18.55
C LEU A 69 1.34 -2.24 -19.03
N ILE A 70 2.29 -2.79 -18.27
CA ILE A 70 3.67 -2.99 -18.72
C ILE A 70 3.70 -4.21 -19.64
N GLN A 71 3.95 -3.97 -20.93
CA GLN A 71 3.89 -4.99 -21.98
C GLN A 71 5.04 -6.00 -21.91
N ASP A 72 4.83 -7.21 -22.44
CA ASP A 72 5.81 -8.32 -22.40
C ASP A 72 7.15 -7.99 -23.06
N TYR A 73 7.16 -7.04 -24.01
CA TYR A 73 8.40 -6.57 -24.65
C TYR A 73 9.25 -5.69 -23.73
N GLN A 74 8.70 -5.18 -22.63
CA GLN A 74 9.45 -4.39 -21.66
C GLN A 74 10.40 -5.31 -20.91
N ASN A 75 11.70 -5.06 -21.10
CA ASN A 75 12.73 -5.78 -20.39
C ASN A 75 12.79 -5.29 -18.94
N MET A 76 12.76 -6.25 -18.01
CA MET A 76 12.94 -6.01 -16.58
C MET A 76 14.40 -6.26 -16.21
N ILE A 77 14.92 -5.53 -15.23
CA ILE A 77 16.34 -5.56 -14.86
C ILE A 77 16.49 -6.27 -13.51
N TRP A 78 17.46 -7.18 -13.43
CA TRP A 78 17.94 -7.74 -12.17
C TRP A 78 19.39 -8.20 -12.32
N TYR A 79 20.19 -8.02 -11.28
CA TYR A 79 21.56 -8.52 -11.16
C TYR A 79 21.95 -8.62 -9.69
N ASP A 80 23.01 -9.36 -9.38
CA ASP A 80 23.36 -9.73 -7.99
C ASP A 80 23.63 -8.54 -7.06
N ASP A 81 24.04 -7.39 -7.59
CA ASP A 81 24.38 -6.18 -6.82
C ASP A 81 23.18 -5.23 -6.72
N TYR A 82 22.04 -5.59 -7.32
CA TYR A 82 21.04 -4.58 -7.63
C TYR A 82 20.41 -3.92 -6.39
N ALA A 83 19.99 -4.71 -5.39
CA ALA A 83 19.50 -4.14 -4.14
C ALA A 83 20.55 -3.26 -3.46
N TYR A 84 21.82 -3.67 -3.46
CA TYR A 84 22.91 -2.90 -2.87
C TYR A 84 23.12 -1.56 -3.57
N ASP A 85 23.13 -1.55 -4.90
CA ASP A 85 23.23 -0.32 -5.69
C ASP A 85 22.04 0.60 -5.38
N THR A 86 20.82 0.06 -5.34
CA THR A 86 19.62 0.82 -5.01
C THR A 86 19.69 1.43 -3.59
N PHE A 87 20.17 0.69 -2.58
CA PHE A 87 20.36 1.22 -1.22
C PHE A 87 21.26 2.47 -1.20
N ILE A 88 22.23 2.55 -2.10
CA ILE A 88 23.22 3.64 -2.16
C ILE A 88 22.73 4.78 -3.06
N GLU A 89 22.21 4.44 -4.23
CA GLU A 89 21.89 5.38 -5.30
C GLU A 89 20.49 5.97 -5.16
N ASP A 90 19.54 5.18 -4.68
CA ASP A 90 18.16 5.59 -4.45
C ASP A 90 17.60 5.05 -3.13
N PRO A 91 18.14 5.50 -1.99
CA PRO A 91 17.63 5.10 -0.67
C PRO A 91 16.16 5.48 -0.45
N GLY A 92 15.59 6.38 -1.28
CA GLY A 92 14.21 6.79 -1.19
C GLY A 92 13.22 5.71 -1.63
N LEU A 93 13.64 4.76 -2.49
CA LEU A 93 12.79 3.69 -3.02
C LEU A 93 12.24 2.76 -1.92
N TYR A 94 12.96 2.61 -0.81
CA TYR A 94 12.56 1.67 0.24
C TYR A 94 11.59 2.27 1.26
N ASP A 95 10.77 3.26 0.87
CA ASP A 95 9.78 3.85 1.75
C ASP A 95 8.72 2.84 2.20
N ASP A 96 8.38 1.88 1.34
CA ASP A 96 7.62 0.67 1.71
C ASP A 96 8.19 -0.08 2.92
N VAL A 97 9.51 0.02 3.15
CA VAL A 97 10.20 -0.76 4.18
C VAL A 97 10.58 0.10 5.37
N TYR A 98 11.26 1.24 5.19
CA TYR A 98 11.72 2.03 6.34
C TYR A 98 10.56 2.66 7.15
N MET A 99 9.39 2.82 6.54
CA MET A 99 8.17 3.20 7.24
C MET A 99 7.72 2.14 8.24
N ASP A 100 7.66 0.87 7.82
CA ASP A 100 7.41 -0.25 8.72
C ASP A 100 8.40 -0.25 9.90
N LEU A 101 9.68 -0.03 9.60
CA LEU A 101 10.75 -0.02 10.60
C LEU A 101 10.55 1.08 11.65
N THR A 102 10.03 2.25 11.25
CA THR A 102 9.68 3.34 12.17
C THR A 102 8.66 2.86 13.22
N PHE A 103 7.63 2.12 12.79
CA PHE A 103 6.61 1.61 13.70
C PHE A 103 7.11 0.45 14.56
N VAL A 104 7.95 -0.42 14.00
CA VAL A 104 8.60 -1.50 14.76
C VAL A 104 9.53 -0.94 15.84
N GLU A 105 10.27 0.14 15.57
CA GLU A 105 11.09 0.83 16.58
C GLU A 105 10.24 1.38 17.73
N VAL A 106 9.05 1.92 17.45
CA VAL A 106 8.13 2.39 18.48
C VAL A 106 7.65 1.22 19.35
N LEU A 107 7.26 0.10 18.73
CA LEU A 107 6.87 -1.12 19.46
C LEU A 107 8.01 -1.65 20.33
N GLU A 108 9.24 -1.65 19.83
CA GLU A 108 10.40 -2.12 20.59
C GLU A 108 10.74 -1.20 21.76
N ARG A 109 10.68 0.11 21.56
CA ARG A 109 11.04 1.12 22.56
C ARG A 109 9.97 1.32 23.63
N VAL A 110 8.70 1.33 23.23
CA VAL A 110 7.55 1.69 24.09
C VAL A 110 6.77 0.46 24.54
N GLY A 111 6.81 -0.63 23.77
CA GLY A 111 6.13 -1.90 24.03
C GLY A 111 4.97 -2.15 23.08
N LEU A 112 4.49 -3.40 23.06
CA LEU A 112 3.42 -3.85 22.16
C LEU A 112 2.06 -3.13 22.35
N ASP A 113 1.89 -2.43 23.47
CA ASP A 113 0.72 -1.62 23.78
C ASP A 113 0.94 -0.12 23.56
N ALA A 114 2.01 0.28 22.85
CA ALA A 114 2.39 1.67 22.61
C ALA A 114 1.19 2.54 22.18
N PRO A 115 0.91 3.66 22.84
CA PRO A 115 -0.21 4.52 22.44
C PRO A 115 0.02 5.11 21.04
N VAL A 116 -1.07 5.37 20.29
CA VAL A 116 -1.02 5.84 18.89
C VAL A 116 -0.21 7.13 18.72
N ASP A 117 -0.21 8.00 19.73
CA ASP A 117 0.58 9.23 19.74
C ASP A 117 2.09 8.99 19.66
N SER A 118 2.59 7.87 20.18
CA SER A 118 4.01 7.49 20.09
C SER A 118 4.43 7.17 18.67
N PHE A 119 3.56 6.51 17.90
CA PHE A 119 3.78 6.25 16.47
C PHE A 119 3.68 7.55 15.67
N ALA A 120 2.62 8.33 15.91
CA ALA A 120 2.38 9.59 15.22
C ALA A 120 3.53 10.60 15.40
N VAL A 121 4.06 10.72 16.61
CA VAL A 121 5.20 11.60 16.92
C VAL A 121 6.49 11.11 16.26
N ALA A 122 6.77 9.81 16.27
CA ALA A 122 7.95 9.26 15.61
C ALA A 122 7.90 9.53 14.09
N PHE A 123 6.81 9.09 13.45
CA PHE A 123 6.52 9.31 12.03
C PHE A 123 6.61 10.79 11.60
N ALA A 124 5.98 11.68 12.36
CA ALA A 124 5.88 13.09 11.96
C ALA A 124 7.19 13.87 12.15
N ASN A 125 8.12 13.38 12.98
CA ASN A 125 9.40 14.05 13.25
C ASN A 125 10.60 13.39 12.58
N ASP A 126 10.40 12.33 11.81
CA ASP A 126 11.47 11.75 11.00
C ASP A 126 11.85 12.66 9.81
N ASP A 127 13.06 12.48 9.31
CA ASP A 127 13.68 13.29 8.27
C ASP A 127 13.56 12.68 6.86
N TYR A 128 12.94 11.49 6.72
CA TYR A 128 12.65 10.91 5.41
C TYR A 128 11.55 11.63 4.64
N LYS A 129 11.58 11.49 3.31
CA LYS A 129 10.55 12.04 2.42
C LYS A 129 9.26 11.26 2.59
N LEU A 130 8.15 11.96 2.46
CA LEU A 130 6.81 11.37 2.40
C LEU A 130 6.03 11.97 1.24
N TRP A 131 5.01 11.24 0.82
CA TRP A 131 4.10 11.57 -0.26
C TRP A 131 2.65 11.44 0.22
N HIS A 132 1.70 11.89 -0.61
CA HIS A 132 0.27 11.61 -0.46
C HIS A 132 -0.28 11.67 0.99
N ALA A 133 -0.94 10.60 1.44
CA ALA A 133 -1.63 10.58 2.73
C ALA A 133 -0.64 10.79 3.88
N ASN A 134 0.56 10.23 3.75
CA ASN A 134 1.62 10.33 4.72
C ASN A 134 2.12 11.77 4.90
N GLN A 135 2.39 12.48 3.81
CA GLN A 135 2.86 13.86 3.90
C GLN A 135 1.77 14.80 4.44
N ALA A 136 0.52 14.59 4.04
CA ALA A 136 -0.62 15.33 4.59
C ALA A 136 -0.77 15.08 6.10
N ALA A 137 -0.65 13.82 6.54
CA ALA A 137 -0.70 13.42 7.94
C ALA A 137 0.45 14.00 8.77
N ARG A 138 1.69 13.94 8.26
CA ARG A 138 2.84 14.58 8.90
C ARG A 138 2.58 16.07 9.11
N TYR A 139 2.14 16.77 8.06
CA TYR A 139 1.80 18.19 8.18
C TYR A 139 0.72 18.41 9.24
N ASN A 140 -0.36 17.62 9.24
CA ASN A 140 -1.45 17.71 10.20
C ASN A 140 -0.95 17.57 11.65
N ILE A 141 -0.15 16.54 11.93
CA ILE A 141 0.41 16.25 13.26
C ILE A 141 1.32 17.39 13.73
N LEU A 142 2.24 17.86 12.87
CA LEU A 142 3.14 18.97 13.19
C LEU A 142 2.41 20.30 13.41
N ASN A 143 1.14 20.42 13.00
CA ASN A 143 0.29 21.59 13.23
C ASN A 143 -0.87 21.30 14.20
N GLY A 144 -0.78 20.22 15.01
CA GLY A 144 -1.66 19.98 16.16
C GLY A 144 -2.91 19.15 15.88
N VAL A 145 -3.09 18.63 14.66
CA VAL A 145 -4.15 17.68 14.32
C VAL A 145 -3.62 16.27 14.50
N MET A 146 -3.91 15.65 15.65
CA MET A 146 -3.43 14.30 16.00
C MET A 146 -4.36 13.19 15.45
N PRO A 147 -3.89 11.94 15.34
CA PRO A 147 -4.74 10.80 14.96
C PRO A 147 -5.92 10.60 15.94
N PRO A 148 -7.07 10.09 15.47
CA PRO A 148 -7.34 9.66 14.09
C PRO A 148 -7.69 10.83 13.14
N ALA A 149 -7.75 12.07 13.64
CA ALA A 149 -8.14 13.21 12.83
C ALA A 149 -7.11 13.59 11.75
N SER A 150 -5.83 13.23 11.93
CA SER A 150 -4.76 13.49 10.97
C SER A 150 -4.94 12.73 9.64
N GLY A 151 -5.47 11.49 9.69
CA GLY A 151 -5.72 10.66 8.51
C GLY A 151 -7.15 10.76 7.97
N HIS A 152 -8.08 11.35 8.73
CA HIS A 152 -9.47 11.48 8.32
C HIS A 152 -9.62 12.34 7.06
N TRP A 153 -10.41 11.89 6.07
CA TRP A 153 -10.52 12.50 4.73
C TRP A 153 -10.88 14.00 4.70
N LYS A 154 -11.58 14.50 5.72
CA LYS A 154 -11.85 15.94 5.87
C LYS A 154 -10.61 16.80 6.13
N ASN A 155 -9.55 16.21 6.68
CA ASN A 155 -8.25 16.82 6.94
C ASN A 155 -7.15 16.24 6.05
N ASN A 156 -7.46 15.27 5.21
CA ASN A 156 -6.50 14.62 4.33
C ASN A 156 -7.15 14.28 2.97
N PRO A 157 -6.92 15.08 1.91
CA PRO A 157 -7.41 14.79 0.55
C PRO A 157 -6.95 13.45 -0.02
N HIS A 158 -5.93 12.83 0.58
CA HIS A 158 -5.29 11.60 0.14
C HIS A 158 -5.67 10.39 1.02
N ALA A 159 -6.74 10.50 1.82
CA ALA A 159 -7.06 9.48 2.84
C ALA A 159 -7.32 8.06 2.30
N ASP A 160 -7.71 7.91 1.03
CA ASP A 160 -7.92 6.61 0.37
C ASP A 160 -6.68 6.10 -0.39
N ASP A 161 -5.58 6.86 -0.41
CA ASP A 161 -4.34 6.51 -1.10
C ASP A 161 -3.66 5.29 -0.41
N ILE A 162 -2.75 4.62 -1.11
CA ILE A 162 -2.11 3.36 -0.72
C ILE A 162 -1.22 3.43 0.53
N ASP A 163 -0.89 4.62 1.03
CA ASP A 163 0.17 4.85 2.04
C ASP A 163 0.18 3.84 3.20
N PHE A 164 -0.94 3.62 3.92
CA PHE A 164 -0.96 2.64 5.01
C PHE A 164 -0.91 1.18 4.54
N GLN A 165 -1.34 0.88 3.31
CA GLN A 165 -1.30 -0.48 2.77
C GLN A 165 0.13 -1.01 2.64
N ILE A 166 1.06 -0.17 2.21
CA ILE A 166 2.48 -0.52 2.05
C ILE A 166 3.22 -0.55 3.39
N GLU A 167 2.58 -0.04 4.44
CA GLU A 167 3.11 0.06 5.81
C GLU A 167 2.42 -0.90 6.79
N ALA A 168 1.74 -1.92 6.27
CA ALA A 168 0.98 -2.89 7.06
C ALA A 168 1.64 -4.27 7.10
N ASP A 169 2.69 -4.49 6.32
CA ASP A 169 3.38 -5.77 6.15
C ASP A 169 3.93 -6.26 7.49
N PHE A 170 4.58 -5.38 8.26
CA PHE A 170 5.12 -5.71 9.58
C PHE A 170 4.05 -6.19 10.58
N ILE A 171 2.84 -5.63 10.51
CA ILE A 171 1.72 -6.01 11.40
C ILE A 171 1.36 -7.47 11.16
N GLY A 172 1.27 -7.86 9.89
CA GLY A 172 1.02 -9.25 9.51
C GLY A 172 2.16 -10.19 9.94
N LEU A 173 3.42 -9.76 9.78
CA LEU A 173 4.62 -10.52 10.16
C LEU A 173 4.72 -10.77 11.67
N MET A 174 4.16 -9.87 12.50
CA MET A 174 4.11 -10.06 13.96
C MET A 174 2.81 -10.70 14.48
N CYS A 175 1.80 -10.89 13.64
CA CYS A 175 0.50 -11.44 14.05
C CYS A 175 0.17 -12.80 13.38
N PRO A 176 1.04 -13.82 13.45
CA PRO A 176 0.84 -15.07 12.69
C PRO A 176 -0.47 -15.77 13.06
N GLY A 177 -1.34 -15.99 12.07
CA GLY A 177 -2.65 -16.65 12.23
C GLY A 177 -3.69 -15.89 13.07
N MET A 178 -3.44 -14.63 13.42
CA MET A 178 -4.25 -13.79 14.32
C MET A 178 -4.74 -12.50 13.63
N MET A 179 -5.63 -12.66 12.65
CA MET A 179 -6.11 -11.56 11.79
C MET A 179 -6.86 -10.45 12.53
N ASN A 180 -7.54 -10.76 13.64
CA ASN A 180 -8.26 -9.75 14.43
C ASN A 180 -7.28 -8.92 15.26
N THR A 181 -6.22 -9.55 15.78
CA THR A 181 -5.09 -8.84 16.39
C THR A 181 -4.37 -7.96 15.38
N ALA A 182 -4.13 -8.45 14.16
CA ALA A 182 -3.58 -7.64 13.09
C ALA A 182 -4.48 -6.41 12.80
N SER A 183 -5.79 -6.63 12.70
CA SER A 183 -6.77 -5.55 12.49
C SER A 183 -6.77 -4.50 13.61
N ASP A 184 -6.54 -4.88 14.87
CA ASP A 184 -6.43 -3.94 16.01
C ASP A 184 -5.19 -3.04 15.90
N TYR A 185 -4.03 -3.60 15.53
CA TYR A 185 -2.84 -2.80 15.25
C TYR A 185 -3.03 -1.91 14.04
N SER A 186 -3.65 -2.44 12.98
CA SER A 186 -3.96 -1.66 11.78
C SER A 186 -4.91 -0.51 12.07
N ASP A 187 -5.87 -0.67 12.98
CA ASP A 187 -6.75 0.41 13.38
C ASP A 187 -6.01 1.57 14.04
N ARG A 188 -5.07 1.25 14.93
CA ARG A 188 -4.32 2.27 15.68
C ARG A 188 -3.36 3.03 14.78
N ILE A 189 -2.65 2.34 13.91
CA ILE A 189 -1.57 2.92 13.10
C ILE A 189 -2.10 3.50 11.81
N GLY A 190 -3.02 2.81 11.11
CA GLY A 190 -3.51 3.27 9.81
C GLY A 190 -4.28 4.58 9.84
N HIS A 191 -4.95 4.90 10.96
CA HIS A 191 -5.64 6.19 11.12
C HIS A 191 -4.70 7.37 11.41
N ILE A 192 -3.39 7.14 11.47
CA ILE A 192 -2.42 8.23 11.47
C ILE A 192 -2.51 8.99 10.14
N MET A 193 -2.58 8.26 9.02
CA MET A 193 -2.50 8.82 7.67
C MET A 193 -3.72 8.57 6.79
N ASN A 194 -4.41 7.44 6.95
CA ASN A 194 -5.51 7.03 6.07
C ASN A 194 -6.85 6.93 6.81
N TYR A 195 -7.91 6.80 6.02
CA TYR A 195 -9.28 6.54 6.46
C TYR A 195 -10.02 5.81 5.33
N GLY A 196 -11.11 5.10 5.61
CA GLY A 196 -11.90 4.48 4.52
C GLY A 196 -11.11 3.42 3.74
N ASP A 197 -11.06 3.53 2.41
CA ASP A 197 -10.45 2.50 1.56
C ASP A 197 -8.92 2.43 1.74
N GLY A 198 -8.27 3.56 2.05
CA GLY A 198 -6.83 3.61 2.35
C GLY A 198 -6.46 2.83 3.61
N TRP A 199 -7.34 2.88 4.63
CA TRP A 199 -7.19 2.06 5.83
C TRP A 199 -7.49 0.58 5.57
N TYR A 200 -8.52 0.29 4.75
CA TYR A 200 -8.88 -1.08 4.38
C TYR A 200 -7.77 -1.81 3.63
N GLY A 201 -6.98 -1.11 2.81
CA GLY A 201 -5.77 -1.64 2.19
C GLY A 201 -4.85 -2.32 3.21
N GLY A 202 -4.42 -1.59 4.24
CA GLY A 202 -3.52 -2.12 5.26
C GLY A 202 -4.15 -3.23 6.13
N VAL A 203 -5.43 -3.10 6.50
CA VAL A 203 -6.15 -4.19 7.22
C VAL A 203 -6.15 -5.49 6.41
N TYR A 204 -6.38 -5.39 5.10
CA TYR A 204 -6.44 -6.54 4.22
C TYR A 204 -5.05 -7.17 4.00
N MET A 205 -4.00 -6.37 3.76
CA MET A 205 -2.63 -6.88 3.60
C MET A 205 -2.12 -7.55 4.87
N ALA A 206 -2.29 -6.92 6.03
CA ALA A 206 -1.89 -7.50 7.32
C ALA A 206 -2.62 -8.83 7.60
N ALA A 207 -3.90 -8.94 7.22
CA ALA A 207 -4.65 -10.18 7.33
C ALA A 207 -4.14 -11.28 6.39
N MET A 208 -3.75 -10.95 5.15
CA MET A 208 -3.16 -11.91 4.21
C MET A 208 -1.80 -12.44 4.70
N TYR A 209 -0.92 -11.54 5.16
CA TYR A 209 0.36 -11.93 5.80
C TYR A 209 0.13 -12.83 7.00
N SER A 210 -0.80 -12.48 7.88
CA SER A 210 -1.16 -13.27 9.06
C SER A 210 -1.62 -14.68 8.66
N LEU A 211 -2.48 -14.80 7.65
CA LEU A 211 -2.97 -16.08 7.13
C LEU A 211 -1.88 -16.93 6.45
N ALA A 212 -0.87 -16.31 5.83
CA ALA A 212 0.23 -17.00 5.16
C ALA A 212 1.12 -17.84 6.11
N PHE A 213 1.06 -17.58 7.42
CA PHE A 213 1.71 -18.44 8.42
C PHE A 213 1.00 -19.77 8.65
N VAL A 214 -0.30 -19.85 8.33
CA VAL A 214 -1.16 -21.00 8.67
C VAL A 214 -1.83 -21.65 7.46
N SER A 215 -1.68 -21.07 6.27
CA SER A 215 -2.13 -21.63 5.00
C SER A 215 -1.07 -21.49 3.91
N GLU A 216 -1.04 -22.46 3.01
CA GLU A 216 -0.28 -22.39 1.76
C GLU A 216 -1.20 -22.20 0.54
N ASP A 217 -2.52 -22.18 0.70
CA ASP A 217 -3.47 -21.99 -0.42
C ASP A 217 -3.71 -20.50 -0.64
N ILE A 218 -3.19 -19.96 -1.75
CA ILE A 218 -3.28 -18.54 -2.10
C ILE A 218 -4.73 -18.10 -2.31
N ASN A 219 -5.57 -18.94 -2.93
CA ASN A 219 -6.99 -18.60 -3.13
C ASN A 219 -7.67 -18.48 -1.77
N PHE A 220 -7.38 -19.40 -0.85
CA PHE A 220 -7.90 -19.33 0.51
C PHE A 220 -7.41 -18.09 1.26
N ILE A 221 -6.11 -17.75 1.18
CA ILE A 221 -5.56 -16.56 1.85
C ILE A 221 -6.27 -15.29 1.38
N VAL A 222 -6.39 -15.12 0.06
CA VAL A 222 -7.07 -13.97 -0.57
C VAL A 222 -8.55 -13.90 -0.16
N GLU A 223 -9.28 -15.00 -0.30
CA GLU A 223 -10.73 -15.04 0.01
C GLU A 223 -11.04 -14.90 1.50
N GLU A 224 -10.22 -15.51 2.36
CA GLU A 224 -10.44 -15.51 3.81
C GLU A 224 -10.04 -14.17 4.44
N ALA A 225 -8.93 -13.56 4.00
CA ALA A 225 -8.53 -12.23 4.46
C ALA A 225 -9.59 -11.18 4.13
N LEU A 226 -10.26 -11.28 2.98
CA LEU A 226 -11.23 -10.29 2.52
C LEU A 226 -12.44 -10.16 3.46
N LYS A 227 -12.69 -11.17 4.31
CA LYS A 227 -13.76 -11.14 5.33
C LYS A 227 -13.52 -10.13 6.45
N THR A 228 -12.30 -9.62 6.62
CA THR A 228 -12.03 -8.50 7.54
C THR A 228 -12.61 -7.19 7.03
N ILE A 229 -12.90 -7.06 5.73
CA ILE A 229 -13.35 -5.82 5.12
C ILE A 229 -14.88 -5.78 4.98
N PRO A 230 -15.55 -4.65 5.30
CA PRO A 230 -16.99 -4.51 5.12
C PRO A 230 -17.45 -4.74 3.69
N GLY A 231 -18.38 -5.68 3.48
CA GLY A 231 -18.83 -6.09 2.14
C GLY A 231 -19.42 -4.99 1.24
N LYS A 232 -19.77 -3.83 1.81
CA LYS A 232 -20.30 -2.68 1.09
C LYS A 232 -19.24 -1.65 0.67
N SER A 233 -17.99 -1.73 1.15
CA SER A 233 -16.93 -0.80 0.74
C SER A 233 -16.56 -1.00 -0.74
N LYS A 234 -16.03 0.06 -1.37
CA LYS A 234 -15.50 -0.02 -2.74
C LYS A 234 -14.29 -0.97 -2.76
N PHE A 235 -13.44 -0.91 -1.74
CA PHE A 235 -12.34 -1.86 -1.57
C PHE A 235 -12.79 -3.33 -1.66
N TYR A 236 -13.77 -3.74 -0.83
CA TYR A 236 -14.25 -5.12 -0.84
C TYR A 236 -14.80 -5.52 -2.21
N GLN A 237 -15.59 -4.64 -2.83
CA GLN A 237 -16.21 -4.91 -4.12
C GLN A 237 -15.16 -5.11 -5.23
N CYS A 238 -14.10 -4.30 -5.23
CA CYS A 238 -12.99 -4.44 -6.17
C CYS A 238 -12.30 -5.79 -6.04
N ILE A 239 -11.84 -6.15 -4.85
CA ILE A 239 -11.12 -7.42 -4.63
C ILE A 239 -12.02 -8.62 -4.90
N ASN A 240 -13.30 -8.56 -4.50
CA ASN A 240 -14.27 -9.60 -4.81
C ASN A 240 -14.49 -9.76 -6.32
N ASP A 241 -14.43 -8.67 -7.10
CA ASP A 241 -14.50 -8.76 -8.56
C ASP A 241 -13.23 -9.36 -9.16
N VAL A 242 -12.04 -9.02 -8.65
CA VAL A 242 -10.78 -9.69 -9.03
C VAL A 242 -10.87 -11.20 -8.81
N ILE A 243 -11.36 -11.65 -7.65
CA ILE A 243 -11.54 -13.08 -7.34
C ILE A 243 -12.52 -13.74 -8.34
N LYS A 244 -13.61 -13.07 -8.71
CA LYS A 244 -14.56 -13.58 -9.70
C LYS A 244 -13.96 -13.62 -11.11
N TRP A 245 -13.23 -12.59 -11.50
CA TRP A 245 -12.57 -12.51 -12.81
C TRP A 245 -11.44 -13.52 -12.93
N HIS A 246 -10.71 -13.81 -11.84
CA HIS A 246 -9.77 -14.93 -11.79
C HIS A 246 -10.47 -16.27 -12.09
N LYS A 247 -11.64 -16.52 -11.49
CA LYS A 247 -12.43 -17.73 -11.79
C LYS A 247 -12.97 -17.76 -13.23
N GLN A 248 -13.30 -16.59 -13.79
CA GLN A 248 -13.84 -16.47 -15.14
C GLN A 248 -12.75 -16.54 -16.24
N TYR A 249 -11.57 -16.00 -15.96
CA TYR A 249 -10.45 -15.86 -16.87
C TYR A 249 -9.17 -16.47 -16.26
N PRO A 250 -9.15 -17.78 -15.91
CA PRO A 250 -8.10 -18.37 -15.05
C PRO A 250 -6.69 -18.34 -15.62
N ASN A 251 -6.52 -18.13 -16.93
CA ASN A 251 -5.22 -18.09 -17.60
C ASN A 251 -4.92 -16.72 -18.24
N ASP A 252 -5.73 -15.69 -17.97
CA ASP A 252 -5.61 -14.38 -18.61
C ASP A 252 -5.69 -13.25 -17.58
N TRP A 253 -4.59 -13.03 -16.89
CA TRP A 253 -4.45 -11.96 -15.90
C TRP A 253 -4.60 -10.57 -16.55
N LYS A 254 -4.26 -10.42 -17.84
CA LYS A 254 -4.40 -9.15 -18.58
C LYS A 254 -5.88 -8.80 -18.80
N GLN A 255 -6.72 -9.80 -19.07
CA GLN A 255 -8.17 -9.62 -19.12
C GLN A 255 -8.74 -9.26 -17.75
N CYS A 256 -8.25 -9.87 -16.66
CA CYS A 256 -8.65 -9.49 -15.30
C CYS A 256 -8.28 -8.04 -14.98
N TRP A 257 -7.02 -7.65 -15.25
CA TRP A 257 -6.55 -6.27 -15.11
C TRP A 257 -7.42 -5.28 -15.90
N PHE A 258 -7.77 -5.62 -17.16
CA PHE A 258 -8.59 -4.75 -17.99
C PHE A 258 -9.99 -4.50 -17.40
N GLU A 259 -10.62 -5.53 -16.81
CA GLU A 259 -11.92 -5.34 -16.15
C GLU A 259 -11.79 -4.55 -14.83
N VAL A 260 -10.68 -4.68 -14.10
CA VAL A 260 -10.36 -3.80 -12.96
C VAL A 260 -10.28 -2.35 -13.41
N GLU A 261 -9.44 -2.04 -14.39
CA GLU A 261 -9.29 -0.67 -14.90
C GLU A 261 -10.62 -0.10 -15.36
N LYS A 262 -11.38 -0.87 -16.14
CA LYS A 262 -12.66 -0.43 -16.68
C LYS A 262 -13.70 -0.12 -15.60
N LYS A 263 -13.68 -0.82 -14.48
CA LYS A 263 -14.72 -0.72 -13.44
C LYS A 263 -14.32 0.15 -12.25
N HIS A 264 -13.05 0.11 -11.86
CA HIS A 264 -12.58 0.60 -10.55
C HIS A 264 -11.52 1.72 -10.63
N SER A 265 -11.01 2.08 -11.81
CA SER A 265 -9.95 3.11 -11.96
C SER A 265 -10.41 4.56 -11.77
N SER A 266 -11.71 4.80 -11.63
CA SER A 266 -12.24 6.16 -11.43
C SER A 266 -11.86 6.69 -10.05
N GLU A 267 -11.29 7.89 -10.03
CA GLU A 267 -10.80 8.56 -8.83
C GLU A 267 -11.77 9.66 -8.35
N ILE A 268 -11.94 9.78 -7.04
CA ILE A 268 -12.75 10.80 -6.35
C ILE A 268 -11.99 11.42 -5.17
N GLY A 269 -11.15 10.66 -4.47
CA GLY A 269 -10.37 11.11 -3.32
C GLY A 269 -9.13 11.87 -3.76
N CYS A 270 -8.10 11.13 -4.23
CA CYS A 270 -6.80 11.69 -4.57
C CYS A 270 -6.91 12.77 -5.66
N PRO A 271 -6.74 14.06 -5.34
CA PRO A 271 -6.97 15.13 -6.31
C PRO A 271 -6.02 15.07 -7.51
N GLU A 272 -4.83 14.48 -7.36
CA GLU A 272 -3.88 14.29 -8.46
C GLU A 272 -4.39 13.29 -9.52
N GLY A 273 -5.16 12.28 -9.10
CA GLY A 273 -5.72 11.22 -9.94
C GLY A 273 -7.09 11.56 -10.56
N VAL A 274 -7.85 12.48 -9.97
CA VAL A 274 -9.15 12.91 -10.51
C VAL A 274 -9.01 13.44 -11.95
N TYR A 275 -9.75 12.86 -12.90
CA TYR A 275 -9.66 13.11 -14.35
C TYR A 275 -8.26 12.88 -14.97
N ASN A 276 -7.45 12.02 -14.37
CA ASN A 276 -6.09 11.73 -14.82
C ASN A 276 -5.85 10.22 -14.91
N ALA A 277 -4.76 9.83 -15.57
CA ALA A 277 -4.36 8.41 -15.66
C ALA A 277 -3.62 7.92 -14.40
N PHE A 278 -3.07 8.86 -13.61
CA PHE A 278 -2.46 8.57 -12.31
C PHE A 278 -3.51 8.04 -11.35
N ASN A 279 -3.22 6.93 -10.67
CA ASN A 279 -4.05 6.42 -9.61
C ASN A 279 -3.15 5.78 -8.54
N ILE A 280 -3.39 6.15 -7.29
CA ILE A 280 -2.67 5.69 -6.12
C ILE A 280 -3.62 5.22 -4.99
N ASP A 281 -4.91 5.03 -5.32
CA ASP A 281 -5.93 4.52 -4.40
C ASP A 281 -5.57 3.11 -3.94
N ALA A 282 -5.71 2.83 -2.64
CA ALA A 282 -5.42 1.52 -2.08
C ALA A 282 -6.22 0.39 -2.75
N THR A 283 -7.43 0.68 -3.22
CA THR A 283 -8.32 -0.28 -3.88
C THR A 283 -7.73 -0.85 -5.17
N ILE A 284 -7.17 0.00 -6.05
CA ILE A 284 -6.65 -0.46 -7.33
C ILE A 284 -5.29 -1.15 -7.16
N ASN A 285 -4.47 -0.63 -6.25
CA ASN A 285 -3.17 -1.21 -5.95
C ASN A 285 -3.32 -2.59 -5.27
N ALA A 286 -4.22 -2.72 -4.29
CA ALA A 286 -4.57 -4.03 -3.73
C ALA A 286 -5.07 -5.02 -4.80
N ALA A 287 -5.79 -4.55 -5.81
CA ALA A 287 -6.21 -5.41 -6.92
C ALA A 287 -5.00 -5.95 -7.70
N TYR A 288 -3.96 -5.16 -7.91
CA TYR A 288 -2.74 -5.59 -8.59
C TYR A 288 -1.96 -6.63 -7.77
N VAL A 289 -1.84 -6.44 -6.45
CA VAL A 289 -1.28 -7.45 -5.53
C VAL A 289 -2.05 -8.78 -5.65
N VAL A 290 -3.39 -8.71 -5.62
CA VAL A 290 -4.24 -9.91 -5.69
C VAL A 290 -4.19 -10.58 -7.06
N ILE A 291 -4.11 -9.82 -8.16
CA ILE A 291 -3.90 -10.38 -9.51
C ILE A 291 -2.58 -11.16 -9.54
N GLY A 292 -1.48 -10.57 -9.05
CA GLY A 292 -0.20 -11.26 -8.98
C GLY A 292 -0.26 -12.55 -8.17
N LEU A 293 -0.84 -12.50 -6.97
CA LEU A 293 -0.97 -13.68 -6.10
C LEU A 293 -1.80 -14.80 -6.75
N LEU A 294 -2.95 -14.48 -7.33
CA LEU A 294 -3.87 -15.48 -7.89
C LEU A 294 -3.31 -16.11 -9.19
N TYR A 295 -2.76 -15.30 -10.08
CA TYR A 295 -2.25 -15.76 -11.39
C TYR A 295 -0.79 -16.20 -11.36
N GLY A 296 -0.09 -15.90 -10.28
CA GLY A 296 1.30 -16.26 -10.05
C GLY A 296 1.53 -17.75 -9.80
N GLU A 297 0.48 -18.55 -9.58
CA GLU A 297 0.58 -20.01 -9.40
C GLU A 297 1.52 -20.44 -8.25
N LYS A 298 1.70 -19.57 -7.24
CA LYS A 298 2.70 -19.72 -6.17
C LYS A 298 4.16 -19.76 -6.68
N ASP A 299 4.40 -19.32 -7.91
CA ASP A 299 5.74 -19.06 -8.42
C ASP A 299 6.18 -17.65 -8.00
N PHE A 300 7.34 -17.56 -7.36
CA PHE A 300 7.85 -16.32 -6.76
C PHE A 300 8.07 -15.23 -7.81
N PHE A 301 8.70 -15.58 -8.93
CA PHE A 301 8.97 -14.62 -10.00
C PHE A 301 7.67 -14.21 -10.72
N LYS A 302 6.83 -15.17 -11.08
CA LYS A 302 5.58 -14.91 -11.80
C LYS A 302 4.63 -14.02 -11.00
N THR A 303 4.51 -14.26 -9.69
CA THR A 303 3.70 -13.43 -8.78
C THR A 303 4.18 -11.99 -8.75
N MET A 304 5.49 -11.81 -8.61
CA MET A 304 6.14 -10.50 -8.57
C MET A 304 6.01 -9.78 -9.92
N ASP A 305 6.41 -10.42 -11.03
CA ASP A 305 6.39 -9.85 -12.38
C ASP A 305 4.96 -9.47 -12.83
N ILE A 306 3.94 -10.29 -12.53
CA ILE A 306 2.55 -9.93 -12.82
C ILE A 306 2.12 -8.68 -12.04
N SER A 307 2.44 -8.61 -10.74
CA SER A 307 2.10 -7.45 -9.90
C SER A 307 2.77 -6.19 -10.41
N THR A 308 4.07 -6.24 -10.73
CA THR A 308 4.81 -5.13 -11.34
C THR A 308 4.18 -4.70 -12.66
N ARG A 309 3.80 -5.67 -13.51
CA ARG A 309 3.28 -5.40 -14.85
C ARG A 309 1.87 -4.82 -14.88
N CYS A 310 1.17 -4.80 -13.76
CA CYS A 310 -0.10 -4.09 -13.63
C CYS A 310 0.06 -2.56 -13.75
N GLY A 311 1.27 -2.01 -13.59
CA GLY A 311 1.56 -0.59 -13.77
C GLY A 311 1.31 0.24 -12.51
N GLN A 312 1.01 1.53 -12.68
CA GLN A 312 0.89 2.54 -11.60
C GLN A 312 2.11 2.50 -10.66
N ASP A 313 1.90 2.16 -9.39
CA ASP A 313 2.87 2.15 -8.30
C ASP A 313 3.58 0.79 -8.26
N SER A 314 4.60 0.63 -9.11
CA SER A 314 5.05 -0.70 -9.52
C SER A 314 6.16 -1.30 -8.67
N ASP A 315 6.65 -0.61 -7.65
CA ASP A 315 7.55 -1.07 -6.59
C ASP A 315 6.78 -1.69 -5.41
N CYS A 316 5.74 -1.03 -4.93
CA CYS A 316 5.03 -1.42 -3.72
C CYS A 316 4.17 -2.68 -3.91
N ASN A 317 3.45 -2.76 -5.03
CA ASN A 317 2.56 -3.87 -5.35
C ASN A 317 3.31 -5.21 -5.44
N PRO A 318 4.43 -5.33 -6.19
CA PRO A 318 5.24 -6.54 -6.13
C PRO A 318 5.94 -6.73 -4.79
N ALA A 319 6.28 -5.68 -4.03
CA ALA A 319 6.82 -5.81 -2.68
C ALA A 319 5.85 -6.58 -1.77
N THR A 320 4.62 -6.09 -1.62
CA THR A 320 3.59 -6.75 -0.80
C THR A 320 3.26 -8.15 -1.32
N ALA A 321 3.11 -8.34 -2.64
CA ALA A 321 2.82 -9.66 -3.21
C ALA A 321 3.94 -10.68 -2.96
N ALA A 322 5.20 -10.27 -3.17
CA ALA A 322 6.36 -11.11 -2.95
C ALA A 322 6.61 -11.37 -1.46
N GLY A 323 6.32 -10.41 -0.57
CA GLY A 323 6.42 -10.62 0.87
C GLY A 323 5.35 -11.58 1.41
N ILE A 324 4.08 -11.45 1.00
CA ILE A 324 3.02 -12.42 1.37
C ILE A 324 3.41 -13.83 0.90
N LEU A 325 3.83 -13.95 -0.36
CA LEU A 325 4.29 -15.23 -0.91
C LEU A 325 5.58 -15.72 -0.22
N GLY A 326 6.46 -14.80 0.17
CA GLY A 326 7.66 -15.07 0.95
C GLY A 326 7.35 -15.69 2.32
N VAL A 327 6.29 -15.24 3.00
CA VAL A 327 5.78 -15.90 4.21
C VAL A 327 5.21 -17.27 3.90
N VAL A 328 4.46 -17.43 2.81
CA VAL A 328 3.92 -18.75 2.41
C VAL A 328 5.05 -19.76 2.20
N LEU A 329 6.09 -19.37 1.45
CA LEU A 329 7.21 -20.22 1.06
C LEU A 329 8.24 -20.43 2.19
N GLY A 330 8.51 -19.38 2.97
CA GLY A 330 9.71 -19.28 3.81
C GLY A 330 10.96 -18.92 2.99
N TYR A 331 11.89 -18.18 3.61
CA TYR A 331 13.11 -17.69 2.94
C TYR A 331 13.91 -18.81 2.29
N SER A 332 14.00 -19.96 2.95
CA SER A 332 14.71 -21.13 2.44
C SER A 332 14.21 -21.59 1.06
N ASN A 333 12.93 -21.38 0.74
CA ASN A 333 12.31 -21.77 -0.52
C ASN A 333 12.17 -20.63 -1.54
N ILE A 334 12.61 -19.41 -1.22
CA ILE A 334 12.79 -18.37 -2.24
C ILE A 334 13.87 -18.86 -3.24
N PRO A 335 13.68 -18.71 -4.56
CA PRO A 335 14.66 -19.19 -5.54
C PRO A 335 16.06 -18.59 -5.33
N ASP A 336 17.09 -19.42 -5.44
CA ASP A 336 18.49 -19.01 -5.21
C ASP A 336 18.95 -17.85 -6.10
N PHE A 337 18.29 -17.62 -7.23
CA PHE A 337 18.53 -16.49 -8.12
C PHE A 337 18.44 -15.11 -7.41
N TRP A 338 17.57 -14.96 -6.40
CA TRP A 338 17.34 -13.67 -5.73
C TRP A 338 18.22 -13.47 -4.49
N LYS A 339 18.72 -14.57 -3.89
CA LYS A 339 19.44 -14.55 -2.61
C LYS A 339 20.77 -13.76 -2.65
N PRO A 340 21.61 -13.82 -3.70
CA PRO A 340 22.86 -13.07 -3.75
C PRO A 340 22.68 -11.57 -3.51
N SER A 341 21.59 -10.99 -4.02
CA SER A 341 21.29 -9.56 -3.81
C SER A 341 20.91 -9.27 -2.37
N MET A 342 20.09 -10.11 -1.76
CA MET A 342 19.71 -9.97 -0.35
C MET A 342 20.88 -10.16 0.61
N GLU A 343 21.79 -11.11 0.33
CA GLU A 343 22.98 -11.35 1.15
C GLU A 343 23.89 -10.10 1.25
N LYS A 344 23.94 -9.26 0.21
CA LYS A 344 24.74 -8.02 0.19
C LYS A 344 24.15 -6.91 1.05
N VAL A 345 22.82 -6.87 1.17
CA VAL A 345 22.11 -5.84 1.93
C VAL A 345 21.66 -6.32 3.32
N GLU A 346 21.78 -7.62 3.62
CA GLU A 346 21.23 -8.22 4.85
C GLU A 346 21.67 -7.53 6.14
N ASN A 347 22.90 -7.03 6.17
CA ASN A 347 23.49 -6.36 7.34
C ASN A 347 23.68 -4.85 7.16
N LEU A 348 23.17 -4.29 6.07
CA LEU A 348 23.12 -2.84 5.89
C LEU A 348 21.90 -2.30 6.62
N ASP A 349 22.09 -1.21 7.36
CA ASP A 349 20.97 -0.50 7.94
C ASP A 349 20.16 0.13 6.79
N PHE A 350 18.83 0.05 6.86
CA PHE A 350 17.97 0.78 5.95
C PHE A 350 18.17 2.29 6.15
N PRO A 351 17.91 3.10 5.11
CA PRO A 351 17.92 4.55 5.22
C PRO A 351 17.11 5.03 6.43
N TYR A 352 17.61 6.05 7.12
CA TYR A 352 16.95 6.74 8.25
C TYR A 352 16.82 5.94 9.57
N THR A 353 17.18 4.66 9.59
CA THR A 353 17.13 3.81 10.79
C THR A 353 18.49 3.17 11.08
N THR A 354 18.59 2.53 12.24
CA THR A 354 19.70 1.61 12.57
C THR A 354 19.27 0.15 12.46
N ILE A 355 18.16 -0.13 11.78
CA ILE A 355 17.64 -1.48 11.56
C ILE A 355 18.06 -1.96 10.17
N SER A 356 18.72 -3.12 10.14
CA SER A 356 19.02 -3.90 8.94
C SER A 356 18.00 -5.02 8.77
N LEU A 357 18.01 -5.67 7.60
CA LEU A 357 17.24 -6.90 7.37
C LEU A 357 17.48 -7.96 8.47
N SER A 358 18.75 -8.22 8.82
CA SER A 358 19.07 -9.17 9.90
C SER A 358 18.46 -8.79 11.25
N LYS A 359 18.48 -7.49 11.61
CA LYS A 359 17.89 -6.99 12.86
C LYS A 359 16.37 -7.08 12.84
N ILE A 360 15.72 -6.71 11.74
CA ILE A 360 14.25 -6.73 11.66
C ILE A 360 13.68 -8.15 11.69
N TYR A 361 14.41 -9.16 11.17
CA TYR A 361 14.01 -10.56 11.31
C TYR A 361 13.90 -10.96 12.78
N ASP A 362 14.89 -10.60 13.59
CA ASP A 362 14.94 -10.93 15.02
C ASP A 362 13.88 -10.14 15.82
N LEU A 363 13.71 -8.84 15.53
CA LEU A 363 12.68 -8.00 16.16
C LEU A 363 11.27 -8.51 15.84
N SER A 364 10.98 -8.80 14.57
CA SER A 364 9.68 -9.32 14.15
C SER A 364 9.40 -10.68 14.77
N TYR A 365 10.40 -11.57 14.84
CA TYR A 365 10.26 -12.85 15.54
C TYR A 365 9.98 -12.66 17.03
N LYS A 366 10.69 -11.75 17.70
CA LYS A 366 10.46 -11.42 19.11
C LYS A 366 9.01 -10.92 19.32
N HIS A 367 8.58 -9.93 18.55
CA HIS A 367 7.23 -9.38 18.64
C HIS A 367 6.17 -10.44 18.34
N ALA A 368 6.38 -11.28 17.32
CA ALA A 368 5.47 -12.39 17.01
C ALA A 368 5.32 -13.36 18.20
N VAL A 369 6.41 -13.78 18.84
CA VAL A 369 6.35 -14.68 20.01
C VAL A 369 5.60 -14.04 21.18
N GLU A 370 5.84 -12.75 21.43
CA GLU A 370 5.17 -12.01 22.51
C GLU A 370 3.67 -11.83 22.24
N ILE A 371 3.29 -11.47 21.00
CA ILE A 371 1.88 -11.34 20.59
C ILE A 371 1.16 -12.69 20.63
N ILE A 372 1.80 -13.78 20.18
CA ILE A 372 1.25 -15.15 20.30
C ILE A 372 0.91 -15.45 21.76
N LYS A 373 1.84 -15.18 22.69
CA LYS A 373 1.62 -15.43 24.14
C LYS A 373 0.50 -14.55 24.69
N LYS A 374 0.48 -13.26 24.34
CA LYS A 374 -0.54 -12.30 24.77
C LYS A 374 -1.95 -12.71 24.33
N ASN A 375 -2.06 -13.36 23.17
CA ASN A 375 -3.32 -13.87 22.63
C ASN A 375 -3.59 -15.34 23.01
N GLY A 376 -2.97 -15.83 24.09
CA GLY A 376 -3.26 -17.13 24.69
C GLY A 376 -2.59 -18.33 24.01
N GLY A 377 -1.67 -18.08 23.08
CA GLY A 377 -0.71 -19.07 22.61
C GLY A 377 0.37 -19.38 23.65
N ARG A 378 1.23 -20.36 23.37
CA ARG A 378 2.24 -20.84 24.32
C ARG A 378 3.45 -21.43 23.62
N GLU A 379 4.57 -21.47 24.33
CA GLU A 379 5.72 -22.29 23.92
C GLU A 379 5.52 -23.75 24.33
N ASP A 380 5.89 -24.65 23.42
CA ASP A 380 5.92 -26.10 23.64
C ASP A 380 7.24 -26.65 23.08
N GLY A 381 8.29 -26.58 23.90
CA GLY A 381 9.66 -26.95 23.50
C GLY A 381 10.21 -26.10 22.36
N SER A 382 10.49 -26.74 21.22
CA SER A 382 10.95 -26.09 19.97
C SER A 382 9.79 -25.51 19.14
N ASN A 383 8.55 -25.68 19.57
CA ASN A 383 7.36 -25.20 18.89
C ASN A 383 6.68 -24.05 19.63
N LEU A 384 5.84 -23.33 18.90
CA LEU A 384 4.87 -22.37 19.38
C LEU A 384 3.49 -22.88 19.00
N ILE A 385 2.58 -22.89 19.97
CA ILE A 385 1.16 -23.12 19.72
C ILE A 385 0.48 -21.76 19.61
N ILE A 386 -0.03 -21.48 18.42
CA ILE A 386 -0.77 -20.27 18.08
C ILE A 386 -2.26 -20.55 18.23
N LYS A 387 -2.97 -19.68 18.95
CA LYS A 387 -4.44 -19.64 18.90
C LYS A 387 -4.87 -18.77 17.74
N THR A 388 -5.26 -19.42 16.67
CA THR A 388 -5.65 -18.74 15.44
C THR A 388 -7.00 -18.06 15.61
N GLN A 389 -7.20 -16.98 14.86
CA GLN A 389 -8.42 -16.17 14.90
C GLN A 389 -9.15 -16.29 13.57
N LYS A 390 -10.49 -16.35 13.63
CA LYS A 390 -11.30 -16.22 12.41
C LYS A 390 -11.48 -14.73 12.12
N PRO A 391 -11.42 -14.31 10.85
CA PRO A 391 -11.51 -12.90 10.50
C PRO A 391 -12.85 -12.32 10.94
N GLU A 392 -12.79 -11.22 11.67
CA GLU A 392 -13.93 -10.39 12.02
C GLU A 392 -13.91 -9.14 11.16
N THR A 393 -15.07 -8.76 10.64
CA THR A 393 -15.22 -7.57 9.82
C THR A 393 -15.00 -6.31 10.65
N VAL A 394 -14.09 -5.44 10.22
CA VAL A 394 -13.83 -4.16 10.87
C VAL A 394 -14.99 -3.19 10.67
N ARG A 395 -14.95 -2.03 11.33
CA ARG A 395 -16.01 -1.02 11.20
C ARG A 395 -16.09 -0.47 9.77
N TRP A 396 -17.30 -0.07 9.39
CA TRP A 396 -17.53 0.59 8.11
C TRP A 396 -17.20 2.08 8.17
N GLU A 397 -16.44 2.53 7.19
CA GLU A 397 -15.97 3.88 6.95
C GLU A 397 -15.99 4.12 5.43
N GLN A 398 -16.25 5.36 5.05
CA GLN A 398 -16.25 5.78 3.66
C GLN A 398 -15.78 7.24 3.59
N SER A 399 -14.76 7.47 2.78
CA SER A 399 -14.28 8.81 2.46
C SER A 399 -15.13 9.44 1.34
N PHE A 400 -15.15 10.77 1.28
CA PHE A 400 -15.73 11.54 0.17
C PHE A 400 -17.19 11.20 -0.18
N GLU A 401 -17.98 10.78 0.82
CA GLU A 401 -19.37 10.35 0.62
C GLU A 401 -20.22 11.47 -0.01
N GLY A 402 -20.92 11.13 -1.10
CA GLY A 402 -21.80 12.05 -1.81
C GLY A 402 -21.08 13.08 -2.70
N LEU A 403 -19.73 13.07 -2.76
CA LEU A 403 -18.98 13.94 -3.64
C LEU A 403 -18.79 13.31 -5.01
N HIS A 404 -18.95 14.14 -6.04
CA HIS A 404 -18.72 13.78 -7.43
C HIS A 404 -17.79 14.81 -8.07
N PRO A 405 -16.63 14.40 -8.64
CA PRO A 405 -15.81 15.30 -9.41
C PRO A 405 -16.64 16.02 -10.48
N SER A 406 -16.48 17.34 -10.59
CA SER A 406 -17.24 18.15 -11.55
C SER A 406 -16.32 18.89 -12.53
N VAL A 407 -15.19 19.40 -12.07
CA VAL A 407 -14.23 20.04 -12.96
C VAL A 407 -12.83 19.92 -12.41
N ARG A 408 -11.87 19.72 -13.32
CA ARG A 408 -10.45 19.94 -13.07
C ARG A 408 -9.95 21.06 -13.97
N THR A 409 -9.34 22.08 -13.36
CA THR A 409 -8.78 23.21 -14.08
C THR A 409 -7.27 23.25 -13.87
N VAL A 410 -6.50 23.10 -14.93
CA VAL A 410 -5.04 23.31 -14.90
C VAL A 410 -4.77 24.81 -14.79
N ILE A 411 -4.20 25.22 -13.67
CA ILE A 411 -3.82 26.62 -13.41
C ILE A 411 -2.39 26.87 -13.87
N ASN A 412 -1.45 26.04 -13.40
CA ASN A 412 -0.01 26.08 -13.64
C ASN A 412 0.58 27.50 -13.61
N LYS A 413 0.35 28.23 -12.52
CA LYS A 413 0.82 29.61 -12.32
C LYS A 413 1.50 29.80 -10.96
N GLU A 414 2.44 30.74 -10.94
CA GLU A 414 3.15 31.18 -9.74
C GLU A 414 2.44 32.38 -9.10
N PHE A 415 2.24 32.31 -7.79
CA PHE A 415 1.62 33.35 -6.98
C PHE A 415 2.54 33.77 -5.84
N GLY A 416 2.26 34.90 -5.20
CA GLY A 416 3.03 35.40 -4.07
C GLY A 416 2.88 36.90 -3.91
N LYS A 417 2.94 37.67 -4.99
CA LYS A 417 2.59 39.10 -4.96
C LYS A 417 1.09 39.33 -5.15
N ASP A 418 0.47 38.56 -6.03
CA ASP A 418 -0.95 38.63 -6.33
C ASP A 418 -1.72 37.56 -5.56
N ASP A 419 -2.93 37.91 -5.13
CA ASP A 419 -3.89 36.96 -4.58
C ASP A 419 -4.24 35.87 -5.59
N PHE A 420 -4.42 34.64 -5.11
CA PHE A 420 -5.09 33.62 -5.90
C PHE A 420 -6.60 33.86 -5.83
N LYS A 421 -7.30 33.83 -6.97
CA LYS A 421 -8.76 33.98 -7.07
C LYS A 421 -9.32 32.94 -8.02
N TYR A 422 -10.39 32.27 -7.60
CA TYR A 422 -11.04 31.23 -8.37
C TYR A 422 -12.53 31.16 -8.03
N ASP A 423 -13.38 31.42 -9.02
CA ASP A 423 -14.83 31.24 -8.88
C ASP A 423 -15.21 29.84 -9.38
N PHE A 424 -16.07 29.15 -8.66
CA PHE A 424 -16.50 27.79 -9.00
C PHE A 424 -17.97 27.53 -8.65
N GLU A 425 -18.52 26.46 -9.21
CA GLU A 425 -19.85 25.95 -8.91
C GLU A 425 -19.73 24.49 -8.42
N GLY A 426 -20.13 24.23 -7.18
CA GLY A 426 -20.00 22.92 -6.54
C GLY A 426 -20.17 23.00 -5.02
N SER A 427 -19.84 21.91 -4.33
CA SER A 427 -19.91 21.75 -2.87
C SER A 427 -18.55 21.50 -2.20
N ALA A 428 -17.49 21.32 -2.99
CA ALA A 428 -16.13 21.14 -2.48
C ALA A 428 -15.08 21.61 -3.49
N VAL A 429 -13.90 21.95 -3.00
CA VAL A 429 -12.75 22.36 -3.83
C VAL A 429 -11.44 21.92 -3.19
N VAL A 430 -10.48 21.50 -4.03
CA VAL A 430 -9.08 21.25 -3.66
C VAL A 430 -8.18 22.07 -4.59
N VAL A 431 -7.28 22.86 -4.01
CA VAL A 431 -6.27 23.64 -4.72
C VAL A 431 -4.91 22.97 -4.51
N MET A 432 -4.42 22.32 -5.54
CA MET A 432 -3.14 21.62 -5.51
C MET A 432 -2.00 22.60 -5.79
N GLY A 433 -0.90 22.47 -5.04
CA GLY A 433 0.24 23.35 -5.22
C GLY A 433 1.24 23.30 -4.07
N PHE A 434 2.38 23.96 -4.26
CA PHE A 434 3.50 23.90 -3.33
C PHE A 434 4.29 25.21 -3.33
N VAL A 435 5.03 25.45 -2.26
CA VAL A 435 5.97 26.58 -2.20
C VAL A 435 7.20 26.22 -3.00
N LYS A 436 7.58 27.10 -3.94
CA LYS A 436 8.71 26.93 -4.84
C LYS A 436 9.71 28.05 -4.62
N ARG A 437 11.00 27.71 -4.60
CA ARG A 437 12.09 28.69 -4.61
C ARG A 437 12.43 29.08 -6.04
N LEU A 438 12.54 30.38 -6.30
CA LEU A 438 12.88 30.96 -7.59
C LEU A 438 14.38 31.26 -7.71
N THR A 439 14.95 31.88 -6.68
CA THR A 439 16.33 32.37 -6.62
C THR A 439 16.90 32.28 -5.20
N GLY A 440 18.20 32.54 -5.01
CA GLY A 440 18.80 32.73 -3.68
C GLY A 440 19.38 31.48 -3.01
N THR A 441 19.87 31.66 -1.77
CA THR A 441 20.53 30.63 -0.93
C THR A 441 19.52 29.79 -0.13
N ASN A 442 20.01 28.78 0.63
CA ASN A 442 19.19 27.96 1.54
C ASN A 442 18.71 28.80 2.75
N GLU A 443 17.66 29.59 2.58
CA GLU A 443 16.91 30.20 3.69
C GLU A 443 15.70 29.35 4.05
N ASP A 444 15.43 29.26 5.36
CA ASP A 444 14.15 28.75 5.87
C ASP A 444 13.02 29.73 5.53
N TYR A 445 11.94 29.21 4.98
CA TYR A 445 10.77 29.99 4.62
C TYR A 445 9.49 29.23 4.90
N VAL A 446 8.54 29.96 5.50
CA VAL A 446 7.16 29.51 5.69
C VAL A 446 6.27 30.60 5.15
N LEU A 447 5.47 30.28 4.15
CA LEU A 447 4.47 31.18 3.62
C LEU A 447 3.18 31.07 4.43
N TYR A 448 2.59 32.22 4.76
CA TYR A 448 1.28 32.32 5.36
C TYR A 448 0.29 32.95 4.38
N GLY A 449 -0.96 32.51 4.42
CA GLY A 449 -2.02 33.07 3.60
C GLY A 449 -3.38 33.03 4.30
N ASP A 450 -4.22 34.02 4.03
CA ASP A 450 -5.62 34.03 4.49
C ASP A 450 -6.52 33.54 3.37
N VAL A 451 -7.30 32.49 3.64
CA VAL A 451 -8.26 31.92 2.70
C VAL A 451 -9.65 32.47 2.98
N TYR A 452 -10.32 32.93 1.94
CA TYR A 452 -11.68 33.44 1.96
C TYR A 452 -12.57 32.62 1.02
N ILE A 453 -13.75 32.24 1.52
CA ILE A 453 -14.86 31.71 0.71
C ILE A 453 -16.03 32.69 0.86
N ASP A 454 -16.53 33.21 -0.26
CA ASP A 454 -17.65 34.16 -0.28
C ASP A 454 -17.42 35.35 0.65
N ASP A 455 -16.21 35.93 0.58
CA ASP A 455 -15.69 37.02 1.41
C ASP A 455 -15.58 36.75 2.92
N ASN A 456 -15.88 35.53 3.38
CA ASN A 456 -15.66 35.11 4.76
C ASN A 456 -14.30 34.42 4.89
N LYS A 457 -13.47 34.86 5.84
CA LYS A 457 -12.20 34.18 6.15
C LYS A 457 -12.48 32.81 6.77
N VAL A 458 -11.98 31.73 6.16
CA VAL A 458 -12.23 30.34 6.59
C VAL A 458 -10.99 29.65 7.18
N GLU A 459 -9.79 29.99 6.71
CA GLU A 459 -8.54 29.39 7.16
C GLU A 459 -7.39 30.41 7.09
N GLU A 460 -6.42 30.26 7.98
CA GLU A 460 -5.07 30.83 7.79
C GLU A 460 -4.12 29.68 7.46
N ILE A 461 -3.67 29.58 6.21
CA ILE A 461 -2.79 28.52 5.74
C ILE A 461 -1.35 28.79 6.15
N ARG A 462 -0.62 27.72 6.50
CA ARG A 462 0.81 27.72 6.78
C ARG A 462 1.50 26.75 5.83
N MET A 463 2.40 27.22 4.98
CA MET A 463 3.05 26.41 3.96
C MET A 463 4.58 26.52 4.09
N PRO A 464 5.23 25.60 4.80
CA PRO A 464 6.69 25.51 4.82
C PRO A 464 7.24 25.19 3.44
N TYR A 465 8.36 25.83 3.06
CA TYR A 465 9.15 25.44 1.89
C TYR A 465 9.95 24.16 2.14
N ASP A 466 10.28 23.88 3.40
CA ASP A 466 10.90 22.62 3.83
C ASP A 466 10.11 21.43 3.27
N TYR A 467 10.77 20.65 2.40
CA TYR A 467 10.15 19.52 1.72
C TYR A 467 9.60 18.50 2.73
N ILE A 468 10.29 18.25 3.84
CA ILE A 468 9.90 17.26 4.84
C ILE A 468 8.61 17.68 5.55
N LYS A 469 8.45 18.98 5.83
CA LYS A 469 7.36 19.53 6.65
C LYS A 469 6.28 20.25 5.84
N ARG A 470 6.31 20.13 4.51
CA ARG A 470 5.44 20.87 3.59
C ARG A 470 3.97 20.51 3.78
N LYS A 471 3.08 21.49 3.56
CA LYS A 471 1.66 21.23 3.32
C LYS A 471 1.54 20.63 1.91
N TYR A 472 0.82 19.53 1.75
CA TYR A 472 0.75 18.81 0.46
C TYR A 472 -0.10 19.56 -0.58
N ASP A 473 -1.30 20.00 -0.18
CA ASP A 473 -2.19 20.86 -0.96
C ASP A 473 -2.24 22.29 -0.39
N VAL A 474 -2.48 23.29 -1.25
CA VAL A 474 -2.58 24.69 -0.82
C VAL A 474 -3.78 24.86 0.12
N PHE A 475 -4.95 24.39 -0.31
CA PHE A 475 -6.21 24.55 0.40
C PHE A 475 -7.22 23.50 -0.08
N TYR A 476 -8.10 23.05 0.82
CA TYR A 476 -9.23 22.19 0.46
C TYR A 476 -10.39 22.41 1.42
N THR A 477 -11.62 22.16 0.95
CA THR A 477 -12.82 22.09 1.78
C THR A 477 -13.87 21.20 1.11
N TYR A 478 -14.61 20.45 1.93
CA TYR A 478 -15.59 19.45 1.48
C TYR A 478 -17.02 19.70 1.97
N ASP A 479 -17.26 20.78 2.72
CA ASP A 479 -18.50 21.03 3.46
C ASP A 479 -19.22 22.32 2.98
N LEU A 480 -19.09 22.68 1.70
CA LEU A 480 -19.80 23.84 1.14
C LEU A 480 -21.22 23.44 0.69
N PRO A 481 -22.22 24.33 0.82
CA PRO A 481 -23.51 24.10 0.18
C PRO A 481 -23.32 24.07 -1.35
N GLU A 482 -24.06 23.21 -2.07
CA GLU A 482 -23.99 23.22 -3.54
C GLU A 482 -24.39 24.60 -4.09
N GLY A 483 -23.49 25.23 -4.84
CA GLY A 483 -23.77 26.53 -5.43
C GLY A 483 -22.54 27.21 -6.00
N LYS A 484 -22.70 28.50 -6.30
CA LYS A 484 -21.59 29.35 -6.76
C LYS A 484 -20.83 29.90 -5.57
N HIS A 485 -19.51 29.75 -5.64
CA HIS A 485 -18.59 30.23 -4.61
C HIS A 485 -17.46 31.03 -5.23
N SER A 486 -16.94 32.00 -4.47
CA SER A 486 -15.69 32.69 -4.79
C SER A 486 -14.61 32.32 -3.77
N LEU A 487 -13.52 31.72 -4.24
CA LEU A 487 -12.33 31.43 -3.45
C LEU A 487 -11.27 32.50 -3.68
N ARG A 488 -10.73 33.05 -2.60
CA ARG A 488 -9.58 33.97 -2.62
C ARG A 488 -8.55 33.61 -1.57
N ILE A 489 -7.27 33.57 -1.95
CA ILE A 489 -6.14 33.36 -1.04
C ILE A 489 -5.25 34.60 -1.08
N VAL A 490 -5.09 35.26 0.06
CA VAL A 490 -4.28 36.47 0.24
C VAL A 490 -2.98 36.11 0.95
N TRP A 491 -1.84 36.29 0.27
CA TRP A 491 -0.52 35.96 0.83
C TRP A 491 -0.05 37.03 1.82
N LYS A 492 0.34 36.63 3.04
CA LYS A 492 0.63 37.56 4.14
C LYS A 492 2.09 38.02 4.20
N ASN A 493 3.02 37.20 3.74
CA ASN A 493 4.45 37.44 3.90
C ASN A 493 5.28 37.05 2.66
N PRO A 494 4.92 37.51 1.45
CA PRO A 494 5.63 37.09 0.25
C PRO A 494 7.08 37.58 0.24
N LYS A 495 7.97 36.70 -0.22
CA LYS A 495 9.39 37.00 -0.45
C LYS A 495 9.71 36.96 -1.94
N PRO A 496 10.56 37.84 -2.48
CA PRO A 496 10.94 37.83 -3.90
C PRO A 496 11.54 36.50 -4.39
N ASP A 497 12.23 35.77 -3.51
CA ASP A 497 12.92 34.52 -3.83
C ASP A 497 12.00 33.28 -3.81
N PHE A 498 10.74 33.44 -3.40
CA PHE A 498 9.78 32.34 -3.26
C PHE A 498 8.43 32.66 -3.91
N CYS A 499 7.76 31.63 -4.39
CA CYS A 499 6.39 31.72 -4.87
C CYS A 499 5.58 30.49 -4.44
N VAL A 500 4.26 30.54 -4.63
CA VAL A 500 3.39 29.37 -4.61
C VAL A 500 3.10 28.96 -6.03
N GLN A 501 3.51 27.76 -6.40
CA GLN A 501 3.06 27.14 -7.64
C GLN A 501 1.69 26.52 -7.38
N VAL A 502 0.63 27.12 -7.95
CA VAL A 502 -0.68 26.45 -8.02
C VAL A 502 -0.71 25.62 -9.29
N LYS A 503 -0.89 24.31 -9.13
CA LYS A 503 -0.89 23.32 -10.21
C LYS A 503 -2.27 23.26 -10.86
N ASP A 504 -3.26 22.75 -10.13
CA ASP A 504 -4.63 22.60 -10.60
C ASP A 504 -5.62 22.89 -9.47
N VAL A 505 -6.87 23.09 -9.86
CA VAL A 505 -8.01 23.08 -8.96
C VAL A 505 -8.96 21.97 -9.37
N VAL A 506 -9.39 21.16 -8.39
CA VAL A 506 -10.45 20.16 -8.56
C VAL A 506 -11.66 20.62 -7.77
N VAL A 507 -12.83 20.64 -8.40
CA VAL A 507 -14.12 20.97 -7.78
C VAL A 507 -14.99 19.73 -7.80
N TYR A 508 -15.77 19.56 -6.74
CA TYR A 508 -16.75 18.50 -6.61
C TYR A 508 -18.14 19.09 -6.42
N SER A 509 -19.15 18.34 -6.84
CA SER A 509 -20.57 18.61 -6.64
C SER A 509 -21.18 17.51 -5.79
N ASN A 510 -22.26 17.82 -5.07
CA ASN A 510 -23.07 16.80 -4.42
C ASN A 510 -24.05 16.09 -5.36
N GLN A 511 -24.01 16.44 -6.66
CA GLN A 511 -24.75 15.78 -7.73
C GLN A 511 -23.79 15.21 -8.78
N PRO A 512 -24.08 14.03 -9.35
CA PRO A 512 -23.29 13.49 -10.45
C PRO A 512 -23.44 14.36 -11.70
N GLN A 513 -22.36 14.47 -12.48
CA GLN A 513 -22.40 15.18 -13.75
C GLN A 513 -23.38 14.54 -14.73
N LYS A 514 -24.16 15.38 -15.42
CA LYS A 514 -25.04 14.92 -16.49
C LYS A 514 -24.20 14.56 -17.71
N THR A 515 -24.33 13.32 -18.19
CA THR A 515 -23.73 12.90 -19.45
C THR A 515 -24.22 13.81 -20.58
N PHE A 516 -23.27 14.35 -21.35
CA PHE A 516 -23.60 15.14 -22.54
C PHE A 516 -24.45 14.30 -23.49
N THR A 517 -25.72 14.68 -23.63
CA THR A 517 -26.64 14.11 -24.60
C THR A 517 -26.98 15.23 -25.57
N PRO A 518 -26.42 15.24 -26.80
CA PRO A 518 -26.82 16.24 -27.78
C PRO A 518 -28.30 16.02 -28.08
N THR A 519 -29.15 16.98 -27.72
CA THR A 519 -30.55 16.97 -28.14
C THR A 519 -30.60 17.06 -29.66
N LYS A 520 -31.37 16.16 -30.29
CA LYS A 520 -31.53 16.06 -31.74
C LYS A 520 -32.04 17.35 -32.39
#